data_AF-A0A5B0FRR4-F1
#
_entry.id   AF-A0A5B0FRR4-F1
#
_cell.length_a   1.000
_cell.length_b   1.000
_cell.length_c   1.000
_cell.angle_alpha   90.00
_cell.angle_beta   90.00
_cell.angle_gamma   90.00
#
_symmetry.space_group_name_H-M   'P 1'
#
loop_
_entity.id
_entity.type
_entity.pdbx_description
1 polymer ?
#
loop_
_entity_poly.entity_id
_entity_poly.type
_entity_poly.pdbx_seq_one_letter_code
_entity_poly.pdbx_strand_id
1 'polypeptide(L)'
;MSRKLLILLFVTLLAGTANAQQFKALLFTKTAGFHHTSIHEGVAGIRNLASRHSFSVDWQENADVFNDKDLAKYQVVIFLNTTGDILNAAQQTAFEKYIKSGKGWVGIHSAADTEYDWPWYGKLVGMYFKTHPAQQTAFLDVKDSNFPGLERFPKRMLWTDEWYEYKKPYNADDLKILITIDEKTYDPKTNQGTGMGAEHPMAWYHNYDGGRAFYTGLGHIGLVYSDQSFLDHLYGGIFWAATGKGK
;
A
#
# COMPACT_ATOMS: atom_id res chain seq x y z
N MET A 1 55.24 53.30 -9.15
CA MET A 1 54.23 52.70 -8.26
C MET A 1 53.20 51.97 -9.10
N SER A 2 53.30 50.64 -9.19
CA SER A 2 52.37 49.79 -9.97
C SER A 2 51.36 49.17 -9.00
N ARG A 3 50.09 49.59 -9.08
CA ARG A 3 48.98 48.95 -8.36
C ARG A 3 48.38 47.88 -9.27
N LYS A 4 48.76 46.62 -9.05
CA LYS A 4 48.08 45.47 -9.64
C LYS A 4 46.74 45.28 -8.91
N LEU A 5 45.64 45.47 -9.63
CA LEU A 5 44.29 45.20 -9.17
C LEU A 5 44.05 43.69 -9.24
N LEU A 6 43.97 43.02 -8.09
CA LEU A 6 43.54 41.62 -8.01
C LEU A 6 42.01 41.59 -8.11
N ILE A 7 41.47 41.07 -9.21
CA ILE A 7 40.04 40.75 -9.33
C ILE A 7 39.88 39.35 -8.74
N LEU A 8 39.25 39.26 -7.56
CA LEU A 8 38.85 38.00 -6.96
C LEU A 8 37.51 37.60 -7.58
N LEU A 9 37.54 36.63 -8.50
CA LEU A 9 36.33 36.06 -9.10
C LEU A 9 35.68 35.13 -8.06
N PHE A 10 34.63 35.60 -7.39
CA PHE A 10 33.82 34.77 -6.50
C PHE A 10 32.86 33.93 -7.36
N VAL A 11 33.28 32.72 -7.72
CA VAL A 11 32.38 31.73 -8.32
C VAL A 11 31.56 31.12 -7.19
N THR A 12 30.37 31.66 -6.94
CA THR A 12 29.36 30.97 -6.14
C THR A 12 28.86 29.78 -6.95
N LEU A 13 29.42 28.59 -6.72
CA LEU A 13 28.76 27.34 -7.10
C LEU A 13 27.46 27.26 -6.29
N LEU A 14 26.34 27.61 -6.92
CA LEU A 14 25.03 27.09 -6.52
C LEU A 14 25.07 25.59 -6.78
N ALA A 15 25.58 24.84 -5.81
CA ALA A 15 25.32 23.41 -5.72
C ALA A 15 23.81 23.27 -5.50
N GLY A 16 23.04 23.21 -6.59
CA GLY A 16 21.68 22.73 -6.53
C GLY A 16 21.75 21.34 -5.92
N THR A 17 21.32 21.18 -4.68
CA THR A 17 21.14 19.88 -4.07
C THR A 17 20.03 19.18 -4.84
N ALA A 18 20.41 18.47 -5.89
CA ALA A 18 19.53 17.48 -6.50
C ALA A 18 19.29 16.41 -5.43
N ASN A 19 18.23 16.60 -4.66
CA ASN A 19 17.77 15.62 -3.68
C ASN A 19 17.21 14.45 -4.50
N ALA A 20 18.09 13.52 -4.87
CA ALA A 20 17.73 12.35 -5.67
C ALA A 20 16.70 11.55 -4.88
N GLN A 21 15.46 11.50 -5.38
CA GLN A 21 14.37 10.75 -4.76
C GLN A 21 14.67 9.26 -4.81
N GLN A 22 14.32 8.53 -3.75
CA GLN A 22 14.56 7.08 -3.67
C GLN A 22 13.81 6.31 -4.75
N PHE A 23 12.56 6.71 -4.99
CA PHE A 23 11.67 6.18 -6.02
C PHE A 23 10.48 7.12 -6.23
N LYS A 24 9.64 6.82 -7.22
CA LYS A 24 8.38 7.52 -7.48
C LYS A 24 7.20 6.53 -7.39
N ALA A 25 6.15 6.93 -6.68
CA ALA A 25 4.93 6.16 -6.47
C ALA A 25 3.73 6.83 -7.14
N LEU A 26 2.80 6.01 -7.64
CA LEU A 26 1.46 6.45 -8.04
C LEU A 26 0.50 6.06 -6.91
N LEU A 27 -0.15 7.03 -6.28
CA LEU A 27 -1.25 6.81 -5.35
C LEU A 27 -2.57 6.91 -6.11
N PHE A 28 -3.35 5.84 -6.10
CA PHE A 28 -4.60 5.71 -6.82
C PHE A 28 -5.76 5.45 -5.86
N THR A 29 -6.81 6.28 -5.95
CA THR A 29 -7.97 6.26 -5.02
C THR A 29 -9.32 6.19 -5.73
N LYS A 30 -9.35 5.74 -7.00
CA LYS A 30 -10.60 5.61 -7.75
C LYS A 30 -11.52 4.59 -7.08
N THR A 31 -12.79 4.95 -6.97
CA THR A 31 -13.85 4.09 -6.44
C THR A 31 -14.99 4.03 -7.45
N ALA A 32 -15.54 2.83 -7.65
CA ALA A 32 -16.77 2.54 -8.37
C ALA A 32 -17.80 1.81 -7.47
N GLY A 33 -17.46 1.62 -6.19
CA GLY A 33 -18.32 1.09 -5.13
C GLY A 33 -18.35 2.03 -3.92
N PHE A 34 -18.21 1.47 -2.72
CA PHE A 34 -18.21 2.27 -1.49
C PHE A 34 -17.02 3.23 -1.45
N HIS A 35 -17.28 4.48 -1.05
CA HIS A 35 -16.26 5.51 -0.91
C HIS A 35 -15.88 5.69 0.56
N HIS A 36 -14.67 5.29 0.92
CA HIS A 36 -14.16 5.39 2.28
C HIS A 36 -13.71 6.82 2.58
N THR A 37 -14.27 7.45 3.60
CA THR A 37 -13.86 8.81 4.00
C THR A 37 -12.39 8.90 4.40
N SER A 38 -11.80 7.78 4.85
CA SER A 38 -10.38 7.66 5.19
C SER A 38 -9.42 7.82 4.01
N ILE A 39 -9.91 7.88 2.77
CA ILE A 39 -9.12 8.27 1.60
C ILE A 39 -8.44 9.62 1.85
N HIS A 40 -9.14 10.59 2.45
CA HIS A 40 -8.60 11.93 2.69
C HIS A 40 -7.38 11.88 3.63
N GLU A 41 -7.51 11.24 4.79
CA GLU A 41 -6.41 11.09 5.74
C GLU A 41 -5.30 10.19 5.17
N GLY A 42 -5.65 9.17 4.38
CA GLY A 42 -4.68 8.28 3.74
C GLY A 42 -3.81 8.96 2.70
N VAL A 43 -4.38 9.84 1.87
CA VAL A 43 -3.62 10.67 0.92
C VAL A 43 -2.66 11.59 1.67
N ALA A 44 -3.12 12.23 2.76
CA ALA A 44 -2.26 13.07 3.59
C ALA A 44 -1.12 12.26 4.26
N GLY A 45 -1.43 11.10 4.83
CA GLY A 45 -0.47 10.20 5.46
C GLY A 45 0.63 9.74 4.49
N ILE A 46 0.25 9.30 3.29
CA ILE A 46 1.22 8.84 2.27
C ILE A 46 2.08 9.99 1.75
N ARG A 47 1.54 11.21 1.61
CA ARG A 47 2.35 12.40 1.28
C ARG A 47 3.34 12.74 2.39
N ASN A 48 2.95 12.59 3.65
CA ASN A 48 3.87 12.77 4.78
C ASN A 48 4.97 11.71 4.77
N LEU A 49 4.66 10.46 4.46
CA LEU A 49 5.66 9.41 4.24
C LEU A 49 6.62 9.76 3.09
N ALA A 50 6.09 10.24 1.97
CA ALA A 50 6.89 10.69 0.82
C ALA A 50 7.89 11.77 1.21
N SER A 51 7.43 12.78 1.95
CA SER A 51 8.29 13.85 2.47
C SER A 51 9.32 13.33 3.48
N ARG A 52 8.93 12.46 4.41
CA ARG A 52 9.80 11.93 5.46
C ARG A 52 10.89 11.02 4.91
N HIS A 53 10.57 10.22 3.90
CA HIS A 53 11.43 9.18 3.38
C HIS A 53 12.01 9.50 1.99
N SER A 54 11.91 10.75 1.53
CA SER A 54 12.54 11.22 0.30
C SER A 54 12.16 10.42 -0.95
N PHE A 55 10.88 10.05 -1.10
CA PHE A 55 10.31 9.53 -2.34
C PHE A 55 9.24 10.49 -2.87
N SER A 56 8.87 10.42 -4.15
CA SER A 56 7.75 11.21 -4.69
C SER A 56 6.50 10.39 -4.82
N VAL A 57 5.34 11.05 -4.67
CA VAL A 57 4.05 10.44 -4.90
C VAL A 57 3.19 11.37 -5.75
N ASP A 58 2.70 10.86 -6.88
CA ASP A 58 1.65 11.51 -7.66
C ASP A 58 0.32 10.88 -7.27
N TRP A 59 -0.70 11.70 -6.98
CA TRP A 59 -2.04 11.23 -6.63
C TRP A 59 -2.98 11.37 -7.83
N GLN A 60 -3.75 10.31 -8.11
CA GLN A 60 -4.70 10.26 -9.21
C GLN A 60 -5.99 9.53 -8.81
N GLU A 61 -7.10 10.01 -9.35
CA GLU A 61 -8.39 9.32 -9.34
C GLU A 61 -8.84 8.94 -10.76
N ASN A 62 -8.25 9.59 -11.77
CA ASN A 62 -8.50 9.26 -13.16
C ASN A 62 -7.66 8.04 -13.57
N ALA A 63 -8.33 6.99 -14.05
CA ALA A 63 -7.71 5.76 -14.53
C ALA A 63 -6.92 5.93 -15.84
N ASP A 64 -7.01 7.07 -16.53
CA ASP A 64 -6.25 7.33 -17.77
C ASP A 64 -4.73 7.20 -17.59
N VAL A 65 -4.23 7.34 -16.36
CA VAL A 65 -2.81 7.11 -16.04
C VAL A 65 -2.37 5.65 -16.13
N PHE A 66 -3.30 4.70 -16.23
CA PHE A 66 -3.03 3.27 -16.43
C PHE A 66 -2.77 2.98 -17.91
N ASN A 67 -1.66 3.50 -18.41
CA ASN A 67 -1.12 3.23 -19.72
C ASN A 67 0.41 3.07 -19.62
N ASP A 68 1.02 2.41 -20.62
CA ASP A 68 2.46 2.10 -20.62
C ASP A 68 3.37 3.31 -20.35
N LYS A 69 3.04 4.47 -20.93
CA LYS A 69 3.86 5.68 -20.83
C LYS A 69 3.84 6.27 -19.43
N ASP A 70 2.66 6.37 -18.83
CA ASP A 70 2.51 6.96 -17.51
C ASP A 70 2.96 6.01 -16.40
N LEU A 71 2.61 4.72 -16.49
CA LEU A 71 3.02 3.71 -15.52
C LEU A 71 4.55 3.52 -15.46
N ALA A 72 5.26 3.67 -16.59
CA ALA A 72 6.72 3.55 -16.64
C ALA A 72 7.47 4.53 -15.71
N LYS A 73 6.83 5.64 -15.30
CA LYS A 73 7.41 6.65 -14.40
C LYS A 73 7.54 6.16 -12.95
N TYR A 74 6.79 5.12 -12.57
CA TYR A 74 6.63 4.70 -11.19
C TYR A 74 7.37 3.40 -10.90
N GLN A 75 7.81 3.23 -9.65
CA GLN A 75 8.36 1.98 -9.12
C GLN A 75 7.30 1.18 -8.37
N VAL A 76 6.29 1.85 -7.82
CA VAL A 76 5.16 1.24 -7.10
C VAL A 76 3.86 1.98 -7.42
N VAL A 77 2.78 1.22 -7.56
CA VAL A 77 1.41 1.74 -7.62
C VAL A 77 0.70 1.35 -6.32
N ILE A 78 0.08 2.31 -5.65
CA ILE A 78 -0.60 2.15 -4.37
C ILE A 78 -2.11 2.32 -4.62
N PHE A 79 -2.88 1.27 -4.38
CA PHE A 79 -4.34 1.31 -4.38
C PHE A 79 -4.78 1.57 -2.94
N LEU A 80 -5.19 2.82 -2.68
CA LEU A 80 -5.67 3.24 -1.38
C LEU A 80 -7.19 3.28 -1.42
N ASN A 81 -7.83 2.36 -0.70
CA ASN A 81 -9.28 2.31 -0.56
C ASN A 81 -10.03 2.34 -1.90
N THR A 82 -9.48 1.71 -2.94
CA THR A 82 -10.21 1.52 -4.21
C THR A 82 -11.36 0.56 -4.01
N THR A 83 -12.42 0.65 -4.82
CA THR A 83 -13.56 -0.28 -4.73
C THR A 83 -14.22 -0.47 -6.10
N GLY A 84 -14.77 -1.66 -6.36
CA GLY A 84 -15.51 -1.98 -7.59
C GLY A 84 -14.61 -2.20 -8.81
N ASP A 85 -15.20 -2.08 -10.00
CA ASP A 85 -14.54 -2.21 -11.30
C ASP A 85 -14.08 -0.82 -11.78
N ILE A 86 -12.76 -0.56 -11.75
CA ILE A 86 -12.18 0.78 -11.85
C ILE A 86 -11.28 0.95 -13.08
N LEU A 87 -10.81 -0.14 -13.67
CA LEU A 87 -9.94 -0.20 -14.84
C LEU A 87 -10.64 -0.94 -16.00
N ASN A 88 -10.66 -0.32 -17.18
CA ASN A 88 -11.09 -1.04 -18.38
C ASN A 88 -10.04 -2.04 -18.87
N ALA A 89 -10.39 -2.90 -19.84
CA ALA A 89 -9.51 -3.95 -20.35
C ALA A 89 -8.14 -3.46 -20.86
N ALA A 90 -8.06 -2.27 -21.46
CA ALA A 90 -6.79 -1.71 -21.92
C ALA A 90 -5.90 -1.28 -20.73
N GLN A 91 -6.51 -0.68 -19.70
CA GLN A 91 -5.85 -0.29 -18.46
C GLN A 91 -5.39 -1.50 -17.64
N GLN A 92 -6.22 -2.55 -17.57
CA GLN A 92 -5.87 -3.84 -16.99
C GLN A 92 -4.64 -4.43 -17.68
N THR A 93 -4.65 -4.50 -19.02
CA THR A 93 -3.51 -5.01 -19.81
C THR A 93 -2.22 -4.22 -19.55
N ALA A 94 -2.29 -2.89 -19.51
CA ALA A 94 -1.14 -2.03 -19.20
C ALA A 94 -0.62 -2.29 -17.77
N PHE A 95 -1.53 -2.51 -16.82
CA PHE A 95 -1.17 -2.79 -15.43
C PHE A 95 -0.53 -4.18 -15.26
N GLU A 96 -0.99 -5.22 -15.97
CA GLU A 96 -0.32 -6.53 -15.98
C GLU A 96 1.12 -6.39 -16.48
N LYS A 97 1.32 -5.68 -17.60
CA LYS A 97 2.66 -5.45 -18.17
C LYS A 97 3.55 -4.70 -17.20
N TYR A 98 3.01 -3.70 -16.50
CA TYR A 98 3.71 -2.96 -15.47
C TYR A 98 4.21 -3.90 -14.35
N ILE A 99 3.36 -4.78 -13.81
CA ILE A 99 3.78 -5.76 -12.78
C ILE A 99 4.80 -6.76 -13.34
N LYS A 100 4.56 -7.30 -14.55
CA LYS A 100 5.48 -8.20 -15.27
C LYS A 100 6.87 -7.61 -15.50
N SER A 101 7.00 -6.29 -15.53
CA SER A 101 8.29 -5.60 -15.64
C SER A 101 9.10 -5.52 -14.33
N GLY A 102 8.61 -6.15 -13.25
CA GLY A 102 9.29 -6.19 -11.95
C GLY A 102 8.92 -5.07 -11.01
N LYS A 103 7.82 -4.37 -11.27
CA LYS A 103 7.35 -3.22 -10.49
C LYS A 103 6.43 -3.64 -9.34
N GLY A 104 6.25 -2.74 -8.38
CA GLY A 104 5.52 -3.00 -7.15
C GLY A 104 4.05 -2.60 -7.21
N TRP A 105 3.24 -3.30 -6.43
CA TRP A 105 1.89 -2.91 -6.05
C TRP A 105 1.70 -2.97 -4.53
N VAL A 106 0.93 -2.02 -4.02
CA VAL A 106 0.47 -1.97 -2.62
C VAL A 106 -1.04 -1.80 -2.61
N GLY A 107 -1.76 -2.71 -1.96
CA GLY A 107 -3.19 -2.56 -1.67
C GLY A 107 -3.43 -2.21 -0.21
N ILE A 108 -4.30 -1.23 0.03
CA ILE A 108 -4.69 -0.81 1.38
C ILE A 108 -6.20 -0.94 1.52
N HIS A 109 -6.61 -1.67 2.56
CA HIS A 109 -7.97 -1.91 3.00
C HIS A 109 -8.89 -2.36 1.85
N SER A 110 -9.77 -1.49 1.35
CA SER A 110 -10.76 -1.88 0.34
C SER A 110 -10.20 -2.21 -1.04
N ALA A 111 -8.87 -2.10 -1.24
CA ALA A 111 -8.22 -2.64 -2.43
C ALA A 111 -8.54 -4.14 -2.68
N ALA A 112 -8.92 -4.92 -1.67
CA ALA A 112 -9.41 -6.29 -1.85
C ALA A 112 -10.88 -6.39 -2.33
N ASP A 113 -11.64 -5.30 -2.28
CA ASP A 113 -13.00 -5.10 -2.81
C ASP A 113 -12.96 -4.44 -4.21
N THR A 114 -11.97 -4.80 -5.03
CA THR A 114 -11.70 -4.19 -6.33
C THR A 114 -11.55 -5.27 -7.40
N GLU A 115 -12.08 -5.03 -8.61
CA GLU A 115 -11.86 -5.83 -9.83
C GLU A 115 -12.20 -7.33 -9.72
N TYR A 116 -13.33 -7.68 -9.09
CA TYR A 116 -13.72 -9.08 -8.85
C TYR A 116 -13.75 -9.97 -10.11
N ASP A 117 -14.12 -9.40 -11.25
CA ASP A 117 -14.23 -10.11 -12.54
C ASP A 117 -12.90 -10.22 -13.29
N TRP A 118 -11.79 -9.77 -12.69
CA TRP A 118 -10.45 -9.88 -13.23
C TRP A 118 -9.59 -10.83 -12.38
N PRO A 119 -9.60 -12.15 -12.67
CA PRO A 119 -8.92 -13.15 -11.83
C PRO A 119 -7.42 -12.90 -11.63
N TRP A 120 -6.76 -12.23 -12.57
CA TRP A 120 -5.36 -11.86 -12.44
C TRP A 120 -5.14 -10.87 -11.29
N TYR A 121 -6.03 -9.88 -11.12
CA TYR A 121 -5.96 -8.96 -9.97
C TYR A 121 -6.24 -9.69 -8.66
N GLY A 122 -7.21 -10.61 -8.65
CA GLY A 122 -7.45 -11.45 -7.48
C GLY A 122 -6.21 -12.19 -7.02
N LYS A 123 -5.39 -12.70 -7.93
CA LYS A 123 -4.10 -13.32 -7.60
C LYS A 123 -3.05 -12.32 -7.12
N LEU A 124 -3.00 -11.10 -7.68
CA LEU A 124 -2.13 -10.02 -7.23
C LEU A 124 -2.45 -9.59 -5.79
N VAL A 125 -3.73 -9.45 -5.45
CA VAL A 125 -4.16 -9.18 -4.07
C VAL A 125 -3.95 -10.42 -3.21
N GLY A 126 -4.17 -11.61 -3.77
CA GLY A 126 -4.10 -12.91 -3.10
C GLY A 126 -5.42 -13.38 -2.52
N MET A 127 -6.26 -12.46 -2.02
CA MET A 127 -7.58 -12.76 -1.49
C MET A 127 -8.57 -11.62 -1.75
N TYR A 128 -9.77 -11.96 -2.19
CA TYR A 128 -10.86 -11.01 -2.40
C TYR A 128 -11.67 -10.76 -1.12
N PHE A 129 -12.10 -9.52 -0.89
CA PHE A 129 -13.05 -9.16 0.16
C PHE A 129 -14.35 -9.98 0.01
N LYS A 130 -14.89 -10.45 1.14
CA LYS A 130 -16.18 -11.16 1.25
C LYS A 130 -17.20 -10.33 2.02
N THR A 131 -16.85 -9.94 3.25
CA THR A 131 -17.71 -9.20 4.18
C THR A 131 -16.88 -8.66 5.35
N HIS A 132 -17.48 -7.87 6.24
CA HIS A 132 -16.89 -7.48 7.51
C HIS A 132 -17.98 -7.40 8.61
N PRO A 133 -17.62 -7.65 9.89
CA PRO A 133 -18.47 -7.35 11.02
C PRO A 133 -18.52 -5.83 11.26
N ALA A 134 -19.24 -5.40 12.30
CA ALA A 134 -19.12 -4.03 12.79
C ALA A 134 -17.66 -3.72 13.16
N GLN A 135 -17.27 -2.45 12.98
CA GLN A 135 -15.97 -1.93 13.41
C GLN A 135 -15.77 -2.21 14.91
N GLN A 136 -14.64 -2.82 15.26
CA GLN A 136 -14.41 -3.33 16.60
C GLN A 136 -12.94 -3.23 16.96
N THR A 137 -12.66 -3.24 18.26
CA THR A 137 -11.31 -3.40 18.78
C THR A 137 -10.98 -4.89 18.89
N ALA A 138 -9.77 -5.28 18.50
CA ALA A 138 -9.27 -6.64 18.60
C ALA A 138 -7.76 -6.65 18.82
N PHE A 139 -7.21 -7.82 19.16
CA PHE A 139 -5.76 -8.01 19.16
C PHE A 139 -5.27 -8.45 17.78
N LEU A 140 -4.24 -7.75 17.30
CA LEU A 140 -3.42 -8.17 16.17
C LEU A 140 -2.18 -8.89 16.68
N ASP A 141 -1.78 -9.96 15.99
CA ASP A 141 -0.52 -10.67 16.21
C ASP A 141 0.40 -10.51 14.99
N VAL A 142 1.62 -10.01 15.22
CA VAL A 142 2.67 -9.88 14.21
C VAL A 142 3.40 -11.21 14.07
N LYS A 143 3.42 -11.75 12.85
CA LYS A 143 4.03 -13.06 12.54
C LYS A 143 5.49 -12.96 12.11
N ASP A 144 5.88 -11.84 11.49
CA ASP A 144 7.25 -11.61 11.04
C ASP A 144 7.68 -10.17 11.29
N SER A 145 8.36 -9.94 12.42
CA SER A 145 8.91 -8.62 12.78
C SER A 145 10.17 -8.24 12.00
N ASN A 146 10.70 -9.12 11.14
CA ASN A 146 11.85 -8.80 10.29
C ASN A 146 11.43 -8.14 8.97
N PHE A 147 10.14 -8.16 8.63
CA PHE A 147 9.65 -7.41 7.47
C PHE A 147 9.77 -5.89 7.73
N PRO A 148 10.22 -5.09 6.75
CA PRO A 148 10.36 -3.65 6.91
C PRO A 148 9.08 -2.99 7.42
N GLY A 149 9.20 -2.08 8.38
CA GLY A 149 8.06 -1.36 8.96
C GLY A 149 7.37 -2.09 10.11
N LEU A 150 7.74 -3.34 10.42
CA LEU A 150 7.21 -4.11 11.56
C LEU A 150 8.19 -4.19 12.74
N GLU A 151 9.37 -3.60 12.65
CA GLU A 151 10.41 -3.66 13.69
C GLU A 151 9.96 -2.96 14.99
N ARG A 152 9.04 -2.00 14.86
CA ARG A 152 8.46 -1.23 15.98
C ARG A 152 7.06 -1.70 16.38
N PHE A 153 6.47 -2.65 15.65
CA PHE A 153 5.21 -3.24 16.07
C PHE A 153 5.45 -4.22 17.22
N PRO A 154 4.74 -4.08 18.35
CA PRO A 154 4.71 -5.14 19.35
C PRO A 154 4.25 -6.45 18.70
N LYS A 155 4.80 -7.59 19.16
CA LYS A 155 4.38 -8.92 18.68
C LYS A 155 2.87 -9.15 18.77
N ARG A 156 2.23 -8.49 19.74
CA ARG A 156 0.78 -8.48 19.93
C ARG A 156 0.36 -7.08 20.36
N MET A 157 -0.67 -6.52 19.73
CA MET A 157 -1.15 -5.18 20.02
C MET A 157 -2.66 -5.06 19.90
N LEU A 158 -3.24 -4.12 20.65
CA LEU A 158 -4.65 -3.78 20.55
C LEU A 158 -4.84 -2.77 19.41
N TRP A 159 -5.79 -3.03 18.51
CA TRP A 159 -6.09 -2.18 17.36
C TRP A 159 -7.60 -2.11 17.14
N THR A 160 -8.07 -1.00 16.57
CA THR A 160 -9.48 -0.83 16.19
C THR A 160 -9.54 -0.54 14.70
N ASP A 161 -10.32 -1.33 13.96
CA ASP A 161 -10.52 -1.18 12.53
C ASP A 161 -11.78 -1.92 12.07
N GLU A 162 -11.99 -1.99 10.76
CA GLU A 162 -12.98 -2.86 10.12
C GLU A 162 -12.34 -4.16 9.63
N TRP A 163 -12.77 -5.31 10.16
CA TRP A 163 -12.10 -6.60 9.97
C TRP A 163 -12.64 -7.37 8.77
N TYR A 164 -11.92 -7.37 7.67
CA TYR A 164 -12.35 -8.07 6.46
C TYR A 164 -12.24 -9.59 6.56
N GLU A 165 -13.32 -10.28 6.27
CA GLU A 165 -13.28 -11.67 5.83
C GLU A 165 -13.01 -11.74 4.33
N TYR A 166 -12.28 -12.78 3.91
CA TYR A 166 -11.97 -12.99 2.50
C TYR A 166 -12.68 -14.20 1.89
N LYS A 167 -12.96 -14.13 0.59
CA LYS A 167 -13.60 -15.19 -0.19
C LYS A 167 -12.71 -16.43 -0.25
N LYS A 168 -13.33 -17.61 -0.21
CA LYS A 168 -12.66 -18.92 -0.41
C LYS A 168 -13.22 -19.56 -1.69
N PRO A 169 -12.40 -20.32 -2.47
CA PRO A 169 -10.95 -20.51 -2.29
C PRO A 169 -10.17 -19.21 -2.47
N TYR A 170 -9.01 -19.09 -1.80
CA TYR A 170 -8.12 -17.96 -2.01
C TYR A 170 -7.56 -17.94 -3.43
N ASN A 171 -7.19 -16.77 -3.91
CA ASN A 171 -6.71 -16.60 -5.28
C ASN A 171 -5.21 -16.94 -5.41
N ALA A 172 -4.44 -16.80 -4.33
CA ALA A 172 -3.03 -17.21 -4.24
C ALA A 172 -2.77 -18.18 -3.08
N ASP A 173 -1.78 -19.04 -3.23
CA ASP A 173 -1.39 -20.10 -2.29
C ASP A 173 0.00 -19.90 -1.66
N ASP A 174 0.75 -18.88 -2.09
CA ASP A 174 2.15 -18.61 -1.69
C ASP A 174 2.32 -17.39 -0.77
N LEU A 175 1.20 -16.83 -0.29
CA LEU A 175 1.17 -15.62 0.51
C LEU A 175 1.98 -15.75 1.81
N LYS A 176 2.79 -14.74 2.09
CA LYS A 176 3.57 -14.61 3.33
C LYS A 176 2.83 -13.69 4.29
N ILE A 177 2.20 -14.29 5.30
CA ILE A 177 1.37 -13.55 6.27
C ILE A 177 2.26 -12.80 7.26
N LEU A 178 1.99 -11.50 7.41
CA LEU A 178 2.72 -10.58 8.29
C LEU A 178 1.96 -10.30 9.58
N ILE A 179 0.64 -10.10 9.48
CA ILE A 179 -0.23 -9.76 10.61
C ILE A 179 -1.48 -10.63 10.52
N THR A 180 -1.92 -11.17 11.66
CA THR A 180 -3.24 -11.80 11.81
C THR A 180 -4.04 -11.09 12.90
N ILE A 181 -5.36 -11.27 12.90
CA ILE A 181 -6.25 -10.83 13.97
C ILE A 181 -6.72 -12.04 14.80
N ASP A 182 -6.85 -11.85 16.12
CA ASP A 182 -7.36 -12.86 17.05
C ASP A 182 -8.89 -12.78 17.19
N GLU A 183 -9.60 -13.67 16.50
CA GLU A 183 -11.08 -13.75 16.54
C GLU A 183 -11.67 -14.05 17.92
N LYS A 184 -10.86 -14.43 18.92
CA LYS A 184 -11.35 -14.58 20.30
C LYS A 184 -11.54 -13.24 21.00
N THR A 185 -11.11 -12.15 20.39
CA THR A 185 -11.02 -10.82 21.02
C THR A 185 -12.02 -9.82 20.44
N TYR A 186 -12.83 -10.23 19.48
CA TYR A 186 -13.95 -9.47 18.91
C TYR A 186 -15.08 -10.42 18.48
N ASP A 187 -16.24 -9.89 18.10
CA ASP A 187 -17.35 -10.70 17.57
C ASP A 187 -17.42 -10.61 16.03
N PRO A 188 -17.05 -11.67 15.28
CA PRO A 188 -17.09 -11.67 13.82
C PRO A 188 -18.52 -11.75 13.26
N LYS A 189 -19.55 -11.96 14.08
CA LYS A 189 -20.93 -12.21 13.62
C LYS A 189 -21.84 -11.00 13.68
N THR A 190 -21.32 -9.82 14.03
CA THR A 190 -22.12 -8.60 14.20
C THR A 190 -22.68 -8.01 12.91
N ASN A 191 -22.26 -8.50 11.73
CA ASN A 191 -22.82 -8.08 10.43
C ASN A 191 -22.58 -9.12 9.32
N GLN A 192 -23.36 -10.21 9.31
CA GLN A 192 -23.29 -11.32 8.32
C GLN A 192 -21.96 -12.09 8.23
N GLY A 193 -20.94 -11.67 8.98
CA GLY A 193 -19.69 -12.39 9.12
C GLY A 193 -19.85 -13.73 9.83
N THR A 194 -18.94 -14.64 9.53
CA THR A 194 -18.85 -15.98 10.11
C THR A 194 -17.50 -16.23 10.78
N GLY A 195 -16.56 -15.29 10.65
CA GLY A 195 -15.14 -15.47 10.94
C GLY A 195 -14.42 -16.21 9.81
N MET A 196 -13.10 -16.12 9.84
CA MET A 196 -12.15 -16.89 9.02
C MET A 196 -11.58 -18.10 9.77
N GLY A 197 -11.71 -18.14 11.10
CA GLY A 197 -11.33 -19.27 11.96
C GLY A 197 -10.02 -19.04 12.68
N ALA A 198 -9.18 -20.09 12.78
CA ALA A 198 -7.92 -20.02 13.52
C ALA A 198 -6.87 -19.10 12.86
N GLU A 199 -6.97 -18.91 11.54
CA GLU A 199 -6.10 -18.02 10.78
C GLU A 199 -6.94 -16.97 10.07
N HIS A 200 -6.86 -15.73 10.57
CA HIS A 200 -7.48 -14.55 9.96
C HIS A 200 -6.38 -13.55 9.58
N PRO A 201 -5.87 -13.59 8.33
CA PRO A 201 -4.78 -12.72 7.88
C PRO A 201 -5.25 -11.28 7.67
N MET A 202 -4.45 -10.31 8.09
CA MET A 202 -4.72 -8.88 7.94
C MET A 202 -3.64 -8.11 7.16
N ALA A 203 -2.46 -8.70 6.99
CA ALA A 203 -1.46 -8.17 6.08
C ALA A 203 -0.58 -9.30 5.55
N TRP A 204 -0.17 -9.19 4.29
CA TRP A 204 0.67 -10.18 3.64
C TRP A 204 1.43 -9.60 2.45
N TYR A 205 2.37 -10.37 1.93
CA TYR A 205 3.07 -10.05 0.70
C TYR A 205 3.42 -11.33 -0.08
N HIS A 206 3.72 -11.18 -1.36
CA HIS A 206 4.37 -12.20 -2.18
C HIS A 206 4.97 -11.57 -3.45
N ASN A 207 5.78 -12.35 -4.17
CA ASN A 207 6.15 -12.00 -5.53
C ASN A 207 5.07 -12.55 -6.46
N TYR A 208 4.57 -11.73 -7.38
CA TYR A 208 3.51 -12.15 -8.28
C TYR A 208 3.79 -11.67 -9.70
N ASP A 209 3.74 -12.62 -10.63
CA ASP A 209 3.86 -12.39 -12.08
C ASP A 209 5.02 -11.45 -12.45
N GLY A 210 6.20 -11.71 -11.85
CA GLY A 210 7.42 -10.92 -12.05
C GLY A 210 7.59 -9.73 -11.10
N GLY A 211 6.51 -9.20 -10.53
CA GLY A 211 6.50 -8.06 -9.62
C GLY A 211 6.44 -8.42 -8.13
N ARG A 212 6.18 -7.40 -7.30
CA ARG A 212 6.07 -7.50 -5.84
C ARG A 212 4.73 -6.94 -5.40
N ALA A 213 3.96 -7.71 -4.64
CA ALA A 213 2.67 -7.30 -4.12
C ALA A 213 2.66 -7.36 -2.59
N PHE A 214 2.24 -6.25 -1.98
CA PHE A 214 1.99 -6.14 -0.55
C PHE A 214 0.55 -5.69 -0.35
N TYR A 215 -0.13 -6.26 0.63
CA TYR A 215 -1.49 -5.89 0.99
C TYR A 215 -1.63 -5.77 2.51
N THR A 216 -2.41 -4.79 2.95
CA THR A 216 -2.93 -4.74 4.31
C THR A 216 -4.42 -4.45 4.29
N GLY A 217 -5.21 -5.22 5.04
CA GLY A 217 -6.64 -4.99 5.24
C GLY A 217 -6.94 -3.94 6.31
N LEU A 218 -5.91 -3.40 6.98
CA LEU A 218 -6.03 -2.27 7.89
C LEU A 218 -6.17 -0.97 7.10
N GLY A 219 -6.76 0.06 7.72
CA GLY A 219 -6.83 1.41 7.13
C GLY A 219 -8.24 1.91 6.83
N HIS A 220 -9.29 1.30 7.40
CA HIS A 220 -10.65 1.84 7.31
C HIS A 220 -10.76 3.16 8.05
N ILE A 221 -10.22 3.22 9.28
CA ILE A 221 -10.36 4.39 10.16
C ILE A 221 -9.36 5.48 9.77
N GLY A 222 -9.83 6.66 9.39
CA GLY A 222 -8.94 7.76 8.96
C GLY A 222 -7.85 8.15 9.97
N LEU A 223 -8.15 8.07 11.27
CA LEU A 223 -7.19 8.40 12.32
C LEU A 223 -5.95 7.49 12.36
N VAL A 224 -6.02 6.27 11.81
CA VAL A 224 -4.83 5.40 11.79
C VAL A 224 -3.72 5.96 10.91
N TYR A 225 -4.03 6.80 9.91
CA TYR A 225 -3.02 7.47 9.08
C TYR A 225 -2.26 8.59 9.80
N SER A 226 -2.57 8.86 11.08
CA SER A 226 -1.76 9.69 11.99
C SER A 226 -1.03 8.86 13.05
N ASP A 227 -1.29 7.56 13.13
CA ASP A 227 -0.61 6.65 14.05
C ASP A 227 0.76 6.24 13.47
N GLN A 228 1.81 6.38 14.28
CA GLN A 228 3.18 6.15 13.84
C GLN A 228 3.44 4.68 13.51
N SER A 229 2.85 3.74 14.24
CA SER A 229 2.98 2.32 13.94
C SER A 229 2.35 2.02 12.59
N PHE A 230 1.11 2.43 12.34
CA PHE A 230 0.48 2.19 11.04
C PHE A 230 1.25 2.83 9.87
N LEU A 231 1.76 4.06 10.05
CA LEU A 231 2.58 4.73 9.04
C LEU A 231 3.90 3.98 8.76
N ASP A 232 4.56 3.42 9.78
CA ASP A 232 5.77 2.61 9.61
C ASP A 232 5.47 1.32 8.84
N HIS A 233 4.37 0.62 9.16
CA HIS A 233 3.91 -0.57 8.43
C HIS A 233 3.60 -0.28 6.96
N LEU A 234 2.85 0.80 6.70
CA LEU A 234 2.57 1.23 5.33
C LEU A 234 3.84 1.56 4.57
N TYR A 235 4.75 2.34 5.15
CA TYR A 235 6.00 2.69 4.49
C TYR A 235 6.86 1.45 4.21
N GLY A 236 6.94 0.52 5.16
CA GLY A 236 7.67 -0.73 4.97
C GLY A 236 7.17 -1.54 3.78
N GLY A 237 5.84 -1.69 3.64
CA GLY A 237 5.21 -2.32 2.48
C GLY A 237 5.49 -1.58 1.17
N ILE A 238 5.35 -0.25 1.15
CA ILE A 238 5.63 0.61 -0.01
C ILE A 238 7.10 0.50 -0.42
N PHE A 239 8.03 0.59 0.52
CA PHE A 239 9.46 0.53 0.28
C PHE A 239 9.88 -0.83 -0.27
N TRP A 240 9.40 -1.92 0.32
CA TRP A 240 9.68 -3.27 -0.16
C TRP A 240 9.11 -3.49 -1.56
N ALA A 241 7.85 -3.10 -1.81
CA ALA A 241 7.23 -3.24 -3.13
C ALA A 241 7.98 -2.41 -4.20
N ALA A 242 8.37 -1.17 -3.88
CA ALA A 242 9.09 -0.31 -4.82
C ALA A 242 10.50 -0.78 -5.14
N THR A 243 11.25 -1.30 -4.15
CA THR A 243 12.70 -1.48 -4.25
C THR A 243 13.17 -2.93 -4.20
N GLY A 244 12.36 -3.84 -3.65
CA GLY A 244 12.75 -5.21 -3.33
C GLY A 244 13.74 -5.33 -2.17
N LYS A 245 14.06 -4.25 -1.47
CA LYS A 245 15.03 -4.21 -0.36
C LYS A 245 14.34 -4.38 1.01
N GLY A 246 15.16 -4.60 2.04
CA GLY A 246 14.72 -4.72 3.43
C GLY A 246 14.37 -6.15 3.85
N LYS A 247 14.67 -7.13 3.00
CA LYS A 247 14.69 -8.55 3.34
C LYS A 247 16.08 -9.12 3.16
#